data_AF-A0A1I7SV46-F1
#
_entry.id   AF-A0A1I7SV46-F1
#
_cell.length_a   1.000
_cell.length_b   1.000
_cell.length_c   1.000
_cell.angle_alpha   90.00
_cell.angle_beta   90.00
_cell.angle_gamma   90.00
#
_symmetry.space_group_name_H-M   'P 1'
#
loop_
_entity.id
_entity.type
_entity.pdbx_description
1 polymer ?
#
loop_
_entity_poly.entity_id
_entity_poly.type
_entity_poly.pdbx_seq_one_letter_code
_entity_poly.pdbx_strand_id
1 'polypeptide(L)'
;MPRRLTIRSCSFLGLYLLVLLLMPLYTVQRTAHDNCKSDKLREIILETVGLYPHQYSYQAKHMKQVAEKRFGNWWSAVIISERGGYGMSAIYDQFQNTSCELMLFDTFYWLGRTC
;
A
#
# COMPACT_ATOMS: atom_id res chain seq x y z
N MET A 1 -17.68 -16.82 -60.87
CA MET A 1 -16.41 -16.74 -60.09
C MET A 1 -15.77 -15.39 -60.40
N PRO A 2 -15.16 -14.61 -59.48
CA PRO A 2 -14.77 -14.85 -58.08
C PRO A 2 -15.36 -13.81 -57.08
N ARG A 3 -15.39 -14.08 -55.76
CA ARG A 3 -15.42 -13.00 -54.75
C ARG A 3 -14.49 -13.32 -53.58
N ARG A 4 -13.75 -12.29 -53.20
CA ARG A 4 -12.54 -12.25 -52.38
C ARG A 4 -12.84 -12.55 -50.90
N LEU A 5 -11.90 -13.24 -50.24
CA LEU A 5 -11.80 -13.27 -48.78
C LEU A 5 -11.59 -11.85 -48.24
N THR A 6 -12.47 -11.42 -47.34
CA THR A 6 -12.25 -10.27 -46.45
C THR A 6 -12.14 -10.77 -45.02
N ILE A 7 -10.93 -11.11 -44.61
CA ILE A 7 -10.57 -11.38 -43.21
C ILE A 7 -9.41 -10.43 -42.88
N ARG A 8 -9.69 -9.25 -42.30
CA ARG A 8 -8.64 -8.45 -41.64
C ARG A 8 -9.08 -7.25 -40.77
N SER A 9 -10.38 -7.03 -40.53
CA SER A 9 -10.83 -5.81 -39.82
C SER A 9 -11.31 -6.02 -38.37
N CYS A 10 -11.52 -7.25 -37.89
CA CYS A 10 -12.02 -7.50 -36.53
C CYS A 10 -10.95 -7.60 -35.43
N SER A 11 -9.68 -7.87 -35.75
CA SER A 11 -8.65 -8.08 -34.71
C SER A 11 -8.17 -6.79 -34.04
N PHE A 12 -8.14 -5.67 -34.76
CA PHE A 12 -7.64 -4.39 -34.21
C PHE A 12 -8.64 -3.73 -33.25
N LEU A 13 -9.94 -3.86 -33.51
CA LEU A 13 -11.00 -3.33 -32.65
C LEU A 13 -11.03 -4.04 -31.28
N GLY A 14 -10.87 -5.37 -31.26
CA GLY A 14 -10.84 -6.14 -30.01
C GLY A 14 -9.63 -5.78 -29.14
N LEU A 15 -8.45 -5.61 -29.76
CA LEU A 15 -7.23 -5.22 -29.03
C LEU A 15 -7.35 -3.79 -28.48
N TYR A 16 -7.93 -2.86 -29.24
CA TYR A 16 -8.12 -1.48 -28.80
C TYR A 16 -9.11 -1.38 -27.63
N LEU A 17 -10.19 -2.16 -27.67
CA LEU A 17 -11.15 -2.25 -26.57
C LEU A 17 -10.51 -2.83 -25.30
N LEU A 18 -9.66 -3.85 -25.45
CA LEU A 18 -8.91 -4.45 -24.35
C LEU A 18 -7.95 -3.43 -23.71
N VAL A 19 -7.20 -2.68 -24.52
CA VAL A 19 -6.29 -1.63 -24.02
C VAL A 19 -7.06 -0.54 -23.28
N LEU A 20 -8.19 -0.07 -23.83
CA LEU A 20 -9.06 0.91 -23.17
C LEU A 20 -9.63 0.41 -21.83
N LEU A 21 -10.00 -0.87 -21.74
CA LEU A 21 -10.47 -1.50 -20.50
C LEU A 21 -9.35 -1.66 -19.45
N LEU A 22 -8.11 -1.81 -19.89
CA LEU A 22 -6.95 -1.96 -19.01
C LEU A 22 -6.38 -0.62 -18.52
N MET A 23 -6.53 0.48 -19.28
CA MET A 23 -6.08 1.82 -18.89
C MET A 23 -6.51 2.29 -17.48
N PRO A 24 -7.77 2.13 -17.03
CA PRO A 24 -8.17 2.56 -15.69
C PRO A 24 -7.52 1.75 -14.56
N LEU A 25 -7.08 0.52 -14.81
CA LEU A 25 -6.36 -0.29 -13.81
C LEU A 25 -4.97 0.28 -13.50
N TYR A 26 -4.32 0.93 -14.47
CA TYR A 26 -2.99 1.53 -14.26
C TYR A 26 -3.05 2.88 -13.53
N THR A 27 -4.15 3.62 -13.66
CA THR A 27 -4.29 4.95 -13.05
C THR A 27 -4.60 4.91 -11.55
N VAL A 28 -5.14 3.79 -11.04
CA VAL A 28 -5.47 3.63 -9.60
C VAL A 28 -4.23 3.56 -8.70
N GLN A 29 -3.04 3.36 -9.27
CA GLN A 29 -1.82 3.16 -8.47
C GLN A 29 -1.06 4.45 -8.10
N ARG A 30 -1.48 5.65 -8.57
CA ARG A 30 -0.60 6.85 -8.60
C ARG A 30 -1.07 8.08 -7.81
N THR A 31 -1.69 7.87 -6.65
CA THR A 31 -1.77 8.91 -5.61
C THR A 31 -1.47 8.36 -4.22
N ALA A 32 -0.57 7.37 -4.12
CA ALA A 32 -0.08 6.91 -2.84
C ALA A 32 0.89 7.98 -2.30
N HIS A 33 0.46 8.74 -1.29
CA HIS A 33 1.31 9.66 -0.56
C HIS A 33 2.29 8.85 0.29
N ASP A 34 3.34 8.36 -0.36
CA ASP A 34 4.35 7.49 0.22
C ASP A 34 5.55 8.35 0.65
N ASN A 35 5.70 8.58 1.95
CA ASN A 35 6.86 9.26 2.53
C ASN A 35 7.59 8.29 3.45
N CYS A 36 8.33 7.36 2.84
CA CYS A 36 9.09 6.33 3.54
C CYS A 36 10.59 6.55 3.40
N LYS A 37 11.26 6.84 4.53
CA LYS A 37 12.72 6.99 4.59
C LYS A 37 13.48 5.67 4.36
N SER A 38 12.78 4.52 4.37
CA SER A 38 13.36 3.19 4.16
C SER A 38 12.35 2.24 3.51
N ASP A 39 12.78 1.56 2.44
CA ASP A 39 12.01 0.50 1.78
C ASP A 39 11.68 -0.66 2.73
N LYS A 40 12.54 -0.90 3.72
CA LYS A 40 12.31 -1.95 4.72
C LYS A 40 11.15 -1.64 5.67
N LEU A 41 10.87 -0.36 5.93
CA LEU A 41 9.69 0.03 6.69
C LEU A 41 8.42 -0.10 5.85
N ARG A 42 8.50 0.26 4.56
CA ARG A 42 7.41 0.06 3.60
C ARG A 42 7.04 -1.42 3.48
N GLU A 43 8.04 -2.29 3.37
CA GLU A 43 7.88 -3.75 3.32
C GLU A 43 7.11 -4.26 4.54
N ILE A 44 7.46 -3.81 5.76
CA ILE A 44 6.73 -4.18 6.99
C ILE A 44 5.26 -3.79 6.92
N ILE A 45 4.94 -2.57 6.45
CA ILE A 45 3.55 -2.12 6.34
C ILE A 45 2.78 -3.01 5.35
N LEU A 46 3.33 -3.24 4.16
CA LEU A 46 2.70 -4.04 3.11
C LEU A 46 2.50 -5.51 3.53
N GLU A 47 3.51 -6.12 4.14
CA GLU A 47 3.42 -7.49 4.69
C GLU A 47 2.31 -7.57 5.75
N THR A 48 2.27 -6.60 6.66
CA THR A 48 1.31 -6.60 7.76
C THR A 48 -0.13 -6.46 7.28
N VAL A 49 -0.37 -5.61 6.27
CA VAL A 49 -1.71 -5.46 5.66
C VAL A 49 -2.19 -6.77 5.05
N GLY A 50 -1.29 -7.54 4.42
CA GLY A 50 -1.59 -8.86 3.88
C GLY A 50 -1.86 -9.92 4.95
N LEU A 51 -1.18 -9.84 6.10
CA LEU A 51 -1.32 -10.82 7.20
C LEU A 51 -2.59 -10.64 8.04
N TYR A 52 -2.99 -9.39 8.30
CA TYR A 52 -4.08 -9.07 9.24
C TYR A 52 -5.13 -8.15 8.60
N PRO A 53 -5.81 -8.54 7.53
CA PRO A 53 -6.74 -7.67 6.81
C PRO A 53 -7.82 -7.12 7.74
N HIS A 54 -8.05 -5.80 7.67
CA HIS A 54 -9.05 -5.06 8.46
C HIS A 54 -8.89 -5.11 10.00
N GLN A 55 -7.82 -5.72 10.52
CA GLN A 55 -7.58 -5.86 11.96
C GLN A 55 -6.53 -4.85 12.44
N TYR A 56 -6.86 -3.55 12.43
CA TYR A 56 -5.89 -2.47 12.63
C TYR A 56 -5.10 -2.54 13.95
N SER A 57 -5.71 -3.00 15.05
CA SER A 57 -5.00 -3.18 16.32
C SER A 57 -3.91 -4.26 16.24
N TYR A 58 -4.19 -5.37 15.53
CA TYR A 58 -3.21 -6.42 15.29
C TYR A 58 -2.13 -5.98 14.31
N GLN A 59 -2.52 -5.23 13.27
CA GLN A 59 -1.58 -4.63 12.33
C GLN A 59 -0.59 -3.71 13.06
N ALA A 60 -1.08 -2.74 13.85
CA ALA A 60 -0.22 -1.80 14.57
C ALA A 60 0.72 -2.50 15.56
N LYS A 61 0.22 -3.51 16.29
CA LYS A 61 1.03 -4.32 17.21
C LYS A 61 2.12 -5.09 16.45
N HIS A 62 1.78 -5.72 15.33
CA HIS A 62 2.73 -6.50 14.54
C HIS A 62 3.80 -5.61 13.91
N MET A 63 3.41 -4.47 13.32
CA MET A 63 4.34 -3.48 12.76
C MET A 63 5.38 -3.04 13.79
N LYS A 64 4.95 -2.69 15.01
CA LYS A 64 5.85 -2.34 16.11
C LYS A 64 6.80 -3.49 16.43
N GLN A 65 6.28 -4.69 16.68
CA GLN A 65 7.09 -5.85 17.07
C GLN A 65 8.15 -6.23 16.02
N VAL A 66 7.79 -6.17 14.74
CA VAL A 66 8.72 -6.46 13.64
C VAL A 66 9.78 -5.37 13.52
N ALA A 67 9.40 -4.10 13.65
CA ALA A 67 10.35 -3.00 13.65
C ALA A 67 11.32 -3.09 14.84
N GLU A 68 10.82 -3.39 16.03
CA GLU A 68 11.65 -3.60 17.24
C GLU A 68 12.62 -4.77 17.07
N LYS A 69 12.14 -5.89 16.50
CA LYS A 69 12.96 -7.07 16.24
C LYS A 69 14.04 -6.82 15.18
N ARG A 70 13.75 -6.03 14.14
CA ARG A 70 14.67 -5.78 13.02
C ARG A 70 15.64 -4.62 13.27
N PHE A 71 15.21 -3.59 14.01
CA PHE A 71 15.93 -2.31 14.10
C PHE A 71 16.21 -1.84 15.54
N GLY A 72 15.93 -2.68 16.55
CA GLY A 72 16.05 -2.33 17.96
C GLY A 72 14.82 -1.61 18.49
N ASN A 73 14.76 -1.36 19.80
CA ASN A 73 13.55 -0.90 20.49
C ASN A 73 13.08 0.51 20.05
N TRP A 74 11.98 0.97 20.65
CA TRP A 74 11.46 2.34 20.53
C TRP A 74 10.78 2.62 19.18
N TRP A 75 9.78 1.80 18.84
CA TRP A 75 8.96 2.00 17.64
C TRP A 75 7.50 2.21 17.98
N SER A 76 6.87 3.00 17.12
CA SER A 76 5.47 3.34 17.17
C SER A 76 4.80 3.12 15.82
N ALA A 77 3.60 2.56 15.82
CA ALA A 77 2.77 2.34 14.66
C ALA A 77 1.39 2.98 14.87
N VAL A 78 0.91 3.71 13.87
CA VAL A 78 -0.40 4.36 13.85
C VAL A 78 -1.08 4.05 12.52
N ILE A 79 -2.35 3.66 12.60
CA ILE A 79 -3.20 3.35 11.45
C ILE A 79 -4.50 4.11 11.61
N ILE A 80 -4.88 4.88 10.60
CA ILE A 80 -6.10 5.70 10.59
C ILE A 80 -6.85 5.41 9.29
N SER A 81 -8.05 4.84 9.40
CA SER A 81 -8.93 4.57 8.27
C SER A 81 -10.06 5.59 8.24
N GLU A 82 -10.30 6.20 7.08
CA GLU A 82 -11.43 7.12 6.88
C GLU A 82 -12.79 6.44 7.09
N ARG A 83 -12.83 5.10 7.03
CA ARG A 83 -14.02 4.27 7.22
C ARG A 83 -14.33 3.95 8.69
N GLY A 84 -13.67 4.62 9.64
CA GLY A 84 -14.01 4.53 11.07
C GLY A 84 -13.21 3.50 11.87
N GLY A 85 -12.01 3.15 11.44
CA GLY A 85 -11.11 2.24 12.18
C GLY A 85 -9.78 2.90 12.51
N TYR A 86 -9.27 2.66 13.72
CA TYR A 86 -7.95 3.13 14.14
C TYR A 86 -7.17 2.01 14.85
N GLY A 87 -5.85 2.05 14.75
CA GLY A 87 -4.95 1.15 15.46
C GLY A 87 -3.70 1.91 15.88
N MET A 88 -3.28 1.76 17.14
CA MET A 88 -2.10 2.46 17.65
C MET A 88 -1.29 1.54 18.57
N SER A 89 0.02 1.54 18.37
CA SER A 89 0.99 0.94 19.28
C SER A 89 2.17 1.88 19.37
N ALA A 90 2.25 2.71 20.42
CA ALA A 90 3.25 3.76 20.50
C ALA A 90 4.10 3.72 21.77
N ILE A 91 5.28 4.33 21.69
CA ILE A 91 6.13 4.77 22.78
C ILE A 91 6.17 6.30 22.65
N TYR A 92 5.87 7.03 23.71
CA TYR A 92 5.71 8.49 23.67
C TYR A 92 7.03 9.15 24.04
N ASP A 93 7.91 9.34 23.06
CA ASP A 93 9.23 9.94 23.25
C ASP A 93 9.62 10.76 21.99
N GLN A 94 10.44 11.80 22.15
CA GLN A 94 10.47 12.98 21.27
C GLN A 94 11.37 12.92 20.00
N PHE A 95 12.02 11.81 19.64
CA PHE A 95 13.00 11.83 18.53
C PHE A 95 12.52 11.23 17.18
N GLN A 96 12.75 11.96 16.08
CA GLN A 96 12.22 11.70 14.72
C GLN A 96 13.28 11.33 13.65
N ASN A 97 14.10 10.31 13.86
CA ASN A 97 15.16 10.02 12.86
C ASN A 97 14.64 9.20 11.66
N THR A 98 13.73 8.24 11.87
CA THR A 98 13.24 7.37 10.79
C THR A 98 11.74 7.09 10.93
N SER A 99 10.99 7.38 9.86
CA SER A 99 9.56 7.09 9.74
C SER A 99 9.19 6.64 8.32
N CYS A 100 8.02 6.02 8.21
CA CYS A 100 7.38 5.67 6.96
C CYS A 100 5.89 5.95 7.05
N GLU A 101 5.44 6.82 6.15
CA GLU A 101 4.06 7.19 5.92
C GLU A 101 3.62 6.56 4.61
N LEU A 102 2.53 5.82 4.64
CA LEU A 102 2.02 5.09 3.49
C LEU A 102 0.50 5.23 3.42
N MET A 103 0.01 5.66 2.26
CA MET A 103 -1.42 5.74 2.00
C MET A 103 -1.84 4.52 1.17
N LEU A 104 -2.64 3.62 1.75
CA LEU A 104 -3.20 2.46 1.06
C LEU A 104 -4.72 2.56 1.03
N PHE A 105 -5.28 2.77 -0.17
CA PHE A 105 -6.69 3.09 -0.35
C PHE A 105 -7.08 4.28 0.56
N ASP A 106 -8.11 4.14 1.38
CA ASP A 106 -8.59 5.18 2.31
C ASP A 106 -8.02 5.00 3.74
N THR A 107 -6.84 4.37 3.87
CA THR A 107 -6.23 4.05 5.17
C THR A 107 -4.77 4.48 5.25
N PHE A 108 -4.50 5.37 6.20
CA PHE A 108 -3.20 5.96 6.46
C PHE A 108 -2.42 5.08 7.42
N TYR A 109 -1.18 4.78 7.06
CA TYR A 109 -0.25 4.01 7.84
C TYR A 109 0.95 4.86 8.19
N TRP A 110 1.33 4.84 9.46
CA TRP A 110 2.55 5.47 9.95
C TRP A 110 3.32 4.48 10.82
N LEU A 111 4.61 4.34 10.56
CA LEU A 111 5.55 3.58 11.37
C LEU A 111 6.79 4.44 11.60
N GLY A 112 7.07 4.78 12.86
CA GLY A 112 8.16 5.67 13.20
C GLY A 112 8.90 5.23 14.45
N ARG A 113 10.18 5.61 14.51
CA ARG A 113 10.96 5.52 15.74
C ARG A 113 10.53 6.61 16.71
N THR A 114 10.42 6.27 17.98
CA THR A 114 9.99 7.15 19.07
C THR A 114 10.84 6.84 20.29
N CYS A 115 12.05 7.41 20.29
CA CYS A 115 13.08 7.25 21.32
C CYS A 115 13.32 8.54 22.08
#